data_AF-A0A2E6PUN9-F1
#
_entry.id   AF-A0A2E6PUN9-F1
#
_cell.length_a   1.000
_cell.length_b   1.000
_cell.length_c   1.000
_cell.angle_alpha   90.00
_cell.angle_beta   90.00
_cell.angle_gamma   90.00
#
_symmetry.space_group_name_H-M   'P 1'
#
loop_
_entity.id
_entity.type
_entity.pdbx_description
1 polymer ?
#
loop_
_entity_poly.entity_id
_entity_poly.type
_entity_poly.pdbx_seq_one_letter_code
_entity_poly.pdbx_strand_id
1 'polypeptide(L)'
;MSKILETLLPVARGDAVSVETFNRLIRVLEINLNKVELDRSPHFNATEISELQFATGAIIFNTTTSIHQAFDGTQLRDLYSHQTYPTGQGITASIGSVTVTIS
;
A
#
# COMPACT_ATOMS: atom_id res chain seq x y z
N MET A 1 2.15 -1.57 -10.39
CA MET A 1 2.50 -2.81 -11.10
C MET A 1 3.34 -3.65 -10.16
N SER A 2 2.76 -4.70 -9.57
CA SER A 2 3.46 -5.55 -8.62
C SER A 2 4.59 -6.28 -9.35
N LYS A 3 5.83 -5.88 -9.06
CA LYS A 3 7.05 -6.44 -9.64
C LYS A 3 7.34 -7.79 -8.99
N ILE A 4 6.47 -8.74 -9.29
CA ILE A 4 6.68 -10.15 -8.96
C ILE A 4 7.66 -10.65 -10.01
N LEU A 5 8.93 -10.78 -9.59
CA LEU A 5 10.12 -11.26 -10.32
C LEU A 5 10.97 -10.18 -10.99
N GLU A 6 11.80 -9.48 -10.19
CA GLU A 6 13.03 -8.82 -10.65
C GLU A 6 14.16 -9.81 -11.00
N THR A 7 13.94 -11.11 -10.84
CA THR A 7 14.97 -12.11 -11.14
C THR A 7 14.72 -12.69 -12.50
N LEU A 8 15.63 -12.34 -13.42
CA LEU A 8 15.75 -12.81 -14.79
C LEU A 8 15.31 -14.28 -14.90
N LEU A 9 14.22 -14.53 -15.62
CA LEU A 9 13.82 -15.87 -15.99
C LEU A 9 15.04 -16.59 -16.61
N PRO A 10 15.36 -17.82 -16.20
CA PRO A 10 16.47 -18.56 -16.78
C PRO A 10 16.29 -18.65 -18.28
N VAL A 11 17.25 -18.12 -19.04
CA VAL A 11 17.25 -18.25 -20.49
C VAL A 11 17.69 -19.67 -20.82
N ALA A 12 16.77 -20.48 -21.32
CA ALA A 12 17.09 -21.81 -21.82
C ALA A 12 18.11 -21.68 -22.97
N ARG A 13 19.25 -22.35 -22.84
CA ARG A 13 20.25 -22.46 -23.91
C ARG A 13 20.27 -23.93 -24.36
N GLY A 14 19.65 -24.20 -25.51
CA GLY A 14 19.51 -25.54 -26.10
C GLY A 14 18.05 -25.92 -26.39
N ASP A 15 17.85 -27.01 -27.13
CA ASP A 15 16.53 -27.46 -27.59
C ASP A 15 15.67 -28.12 -26.50
N ALA A 16 16.29 -28.55 -25.39
CA ALA A 16 15.59 -29.20 -24.28
C ALA A 16 16.23 -28.89 -22.91
N VAL A 17 15.40 -28.84 -21.88
CA VAL A 17 15.81 -28.79 -20.47
C VAL A 17 15.63 -30.16 -19.82
N SER A 18 16.51 -30.50 -18.88
CA SER A 18 16.33 -31.73 -18.11
C SER A 18 15.10 -31.62 -17.20
N VAL A 19 14.46 -32.76 -16.91
CA VAL A 19 13.33 -32.85 -15.99
C VAL A 19 13.70 -32.29 -14.60
N GLU A 20 14.93 -32.52 -14.15
CA GLU A 20 15.43 -32.00 -12.87
C GLU A 20 15.48 -30.47 -12.87
N THR A 21 16.04 -29.84 -13.91
CA THR A 21 16.15 -28.38 -14.00
C THR A 21 14.78 -27.74 -14.10
N PHE A 22 13.86 -28.32 -14.88
CA PHE A 22 12.48 -27.84 -14.99
C PHE A 22 11.75 -27.90 -13.64
N ASN A 23 11.77 -29.06 -12.96
CA ASN A 23 11.08 -29.23 -11.68
C ASN A 23 11.66 -28.32 -10.59
N ARG A 24 12.98 -28.11 -10.58
CA ARG A 24 13.63 -27.17 -9.65
C ARG A 24 13.22 -25.72 -9.91
N LEU A 25 13.09 -25.30 -11.17
CA LEU A 25 12.61 -23.97 -11.50
C LEU A 25 11.17 -23.76 -11.03
N ILE A 26 10.26 -24.69 -11.35
CA ILE A 26 8.87 -24.63 -10.91
C ILE A 26 8.79 -24.56 -9.38
N ARG A 27 9.59 -25.37 -8.68
CA ARG A 27 9.63 -25.35 -7.21
C ARG A 27 10.08 -24.00 -6.63
N VAL A 28 11.09 -23.37 -7.24
CA VAL A 28 11.55 -22.04 -6.82
C VAL A 28 10.47 -20.99 -7.09
N LEU A 29 9.79 -21.06 -8.23
CA LEU A 29 8.67 -20.15 -8.54
C LEU A 29 7.52 -20.33 -7.53
N GLU A 30 7.10 -21.56 -7.24
CA GLU A 30 6.10 -21.85 -6.21
C GLU A 30 6.49 -21.27 -4.84
N ILE A 31 7.73 -21.47 -4.39
CA ILE A 31 8.19 -20.97 -3.08
C ILE A 31 8.17 -19.44 -3.02
N ASN A 32 8.53 -18.76 -4.11
CA ASN A 32 8.59 -17.30 -4.14
C ASN A 32 7.21 -16.67 -4.35
N LEU A 33 6.33 -17.30 -5.14
CA LEU A 33 4.98 -16.80 -5.44
C LEU A 33 3.99 -17.09 -4.31
N ASN A 34 4.09 -18.25 -3.66
CA ASN A 34 3.20 -18.65 -2.57
C ASN A 34 3.47 -17.90 -1.25
N LYS A 35 4.42 -16.94 -1.23
CA LYS A 35 4.67 -16.04 -0.10
C LYS A 35 3.90 -14.73 -0.19
N VAL A 36 3.40 -14.35 -1.37
CA VAL A 36 2.77 -13.06 -1.59
C VAL A 36 1.27 -13.25 -1.79
N GLU A 37 0.54 -13.30 -0.68
CA GLU A 37 -0.92 -13.30 -0.66
C GLU A 37 -1.46 -11.89 -0.97
N LEU A 38 -1.45 -11.49 -2.24
CA LEU A 38 -1.99 -10.18 -2.68
C LEU A 38 -3.52 -10.08 -2.54
N ASP A 39 -4.21 -11.19 -2.35
CA ASP A 39 -5.67 -11.23 -2.19
C ASP A 39 -6.11 -10.73 -0.81
N ARG A 40 -5.23 -10.82 0.20
CA ARG A 40 -5.52 -10.40 1.58
C ARG A 40 -5.29 -8.90 1.79
N SER A 41 -4.34 -8.33 1.04
CA SER A 41 -4.06 -6.89 1.00
C SER A 41 -3.62 -6.53 -0.42
N PRO A 42 -4.46 -5.87 -1.22
CA PRO A 42 -4.07 -5.33 -2.51
C PRO A 42 -2.98 -4.26 -2.35
N HIS A 43 -1.91 -4.35 -3.15
CA HIS A 43 -0.77 -3.43 -3.09
C HIS A 43 -0.81 -2.44 -4.25
N PHE A 44 -0.77 -1.15 -3.96
CA PHE A 44 -0.79 -0.07 -4.96
C PHE A 44 0.27 0.98 -4.68
N ASN A 45 0.87 1.54 -5.72
CA ASN A 45 1.72 2.71 -5.58
C ASN A 45 0.90 4.02 -5.62
N ALA A 46 1.54 5.15 -5.33
CA ALA A 46 0.88 6.46 -5.29
C ALA A 46 0.20 6.87 -6.61
N THR A 47 0.75 6.49 -7.76
CA THR A 47 0.14 6.77 -9.07
C THR A 47 -1.14 5.95 -9.26
N GLU A 48 -1.08 4.65 -8.98
CA GLU A 48 -2.22 3.74 -9.08
C GLU A 48 -3.35 4.16 -8.13
N ILE A 49 -2.99 4.56 -6.90
CA ILE A 49 -3.94 5.09 -5.92
C ILE A 49 -4.67 6.34 -6.44
N SER A 50 -3.99 7.20 -7.20
CA SER A 50 -4.58 8.42 -7.74
C SER A 50 -5.50 8.17 -8.94
N GLU A 51 -5.32 7.06 -9.66
CA GLU A 51 -6.05 6.75 -10.89
C GLU A 51 -7.22 5.79 -10.63
N LEU A 52 -7.09 4.90 -9.65
CA LEU A 52 -8.07 3.86 -9.36
C LEU A 52 -9.19 4.35 -8.44
N GLN A 53 -10.38 3.79 -8.65
CA GLN A 53 -11.53 3.99 -7.76
C GLN A 53 -11.63 2.83 -6.76
N PHE A 54 -11.72 3.16 -5.48
CA PHE A 54 -11.84 2.20 -4.39
C PHE A 54 -13.27 2.19 -3.85
N ALA A 55 -13.77 1.01 -3.47
CA ALA A 55 -15.03 0.91 -2.73
C ALA A 55 -14.83 1.42 -1.30
N THR A 56 -15.85 2.07 -0.72
CA THR A 56 -15.84 2.46 0.70
C THR A 56 -15.57 1.25 1.58
N GLY A 57 -14.61 1.37 2.50
CA GLY A 57 -14.17 0.30 3.38
C GLY A 57 -13.07 -0.59 2.80
N ALA A 58 -12.62 -0.36 1.56
CA ALA A 58 -11.48 -1.07 1.00
C ALA A 58 -10.20 -0.81 1.82
N ILE A 59 -9.48 -1.88 2.13
CA ILE A 59 -8.17 -1.83 2.80
C ILE A 59 -7.11 -2.15 1.75
N ILE A 60 -6.12 -1.26 1.64
CA ILE A 60 -5.03 -1.38 0.68
C ILE A 60 -3.69 -1.16 1.36
N PHE A 61 -2.63 -1.66 0.75
CA PHE A 61 -1.26 -1.36 1.13
C PHE A 61 -0.64 -0.40 0.11
N ASN A 62 -0.23 0.78 0.59
CA ASN A 62 0.46 1.77 -0.23
C ASN A 62 1.95 1.42 -0.27
N THR A 63 2.44 0.98 -1.43
CA THR A 63 3.85 0.59 -1.59
C THR A 63 4.81 1.78 -1.64
N THR A 64 4.31 2.99 -1.90
CA THR A 64 5.13 4.22 -1.93
C THR A 64 5.46 4.68 -0.52
N THR A 65 4.48 4.65 0.39
CA THR A 65 4.67 5.04 1.80
C THR A 65 4.85 3.84 2.73
N SER A 66 4.74 2.61 2.21
CA SER A 66 4.82 1.35 2.95
C SER A 66 3.86 1.27 4.15
N ILE A 67 2.62 1.74 3.96
CA ILE A 67 1.58 1.80 5.01
C ILE A 67 0.26 1.20 4.54
N HIS A 68 -0.50 0.60 5.46
CA HIS A 68 -1.88 0.21 5.18
C HIS A 68 -2.81 1.42 5.31
N GLN A 69 -3.69 1.58 4.33
CA GLN A 69 -4.67 2.65 4.26
C GLN A 69 -6.06 2.06 4.03
N ALA A 70 -7.09 2.69 4.59
CA ALA A 70 -8.48 2.36 4.35
C ALA A 70 -9.19 3.51 3.63
N PHE A 71 -10.05 3.18 2.65
CA PHE A 71 -10.83 4.19 1.94
C PHE A 71 -12.11 4.51 2.70
N ASP A 72 -12.29 5.75 3.11
CA ASP A 72 -13.47 6.19 3.88
C ASP A 72 -14.68 6.60 3.01
N GLY A 73 -14.56 6.47 1.69
CA GLY A 73 -15.54 6.93 0.71
C GLY A 73 -15.19 8.26 0.04
N THR A 74 -14.23 9.00 0.60
CA THR A 74 -13.72 10.26 0.02
C THR A 74 -12.21 10.18 -0.22
N GLN A 75 -11.46 9.61 0.72
CA GLN A 75 -10.00 9.53 0.65
C GLN A 75 -9.46 8.28 1.37
N LEU A 76 -8.23 7.91 1.04
CA LEU A 76 -7.47 6.90 1.78
C LEU A 76 -6.92 7.51 3.07
N ARG A 77 -7.09 6.77 4.18
CA ARG A 77 -6.68 7.15 5.53
C ARG A 77 -5.72 6.12 6.09
N ASP A 78 -4.64 6.59 6.69
CA ASP A 78 -3.62 5.74 7.31
C ASP A 78 -4.19 4.99 8.53
N LEU A 79 -3.87 3.70 8.64
CA LEU A 79 -4.38 2.84 9.72
C LEU A 79 -3.49 2.81 10.98
N TYR A 80 -2.23 3.23 10.88
CA TYR A 80 -1.26 3.11 11.98
C TYR A 80 -0.84 4.46 12.58
N SER A 81 -1.14 5.57 11.91
CA SER A 81 -0.91 6.89 12.48
C SER A 81 -2.11 7.28 13.34
N HIS A 82 -1.85 7.94 14.48
CA HIS A 82 -2.92 8.53 15.27
C HIS A 82 -3.55 9.65 14.44
N GLN A 83 -4.69 9.36 13.81
CA GLN A 83 -5.49 10.35 13.10
C GLN A 83 -6.35 11.09 14.14
N THR A 84 -5.97 12.31 14.50
CA THR A 84 -6.89 13.20 15.22
C THR A 84 -7.94 13.65 14.23
N TYR A 85 -9.07 12.94 14.19
CA TYR A 85 -10.20 13.30 13.34
C TYR A 85 -10.79 14.61 13.85
N PRO A 86 -10.72 15.73 13.10
CA PRO A 86 -11.53 16.88 13.43
C PRO A 86 -12.97 16.53 13.05
N THR A 87 -13.68 15.82 13.93
CA THR A 87 -15.13 15.67 13.83
C THR A 87 -15.76 16.95 14.37
N GLY A 88 -15.80 17.98 13.52
CA GLY A 88 -16.44 19.26 13.85
C GLY A 88 -16.12 20.33 12.82
N GLN A 89 -17.15 21.08 12.41
CA GLN A 89 -16.96 22.35 11.69
C GLN A 89 -16.21 23.31 12.61
N GLY A 90 -14.88 23.40 12.45
CA GLY A 90 -14.04 24.28 13.26
C GLY A 90 -14.19 25.72 12.82
N ILE A 91 -14.87 26.55 13.61
CA ILE A 91 -14.86 27.99 13.43
C ILE A 91 -13.57 28.51 14.06
N THR A 92 -12.68 29.09 13.26
CA THR A 92 -11.54 29.85 13.77
C THR A 92 -12.04 31.21 14.25
N ALA A 93 -12.27 31.35 15.57
CA ALA A 93 -12.55 32.63 16.19
C ALA A 93 -11.32 33.10 16.99
N SER A 94 -10.81 34.30 16.65
CA SER A 94 -9.80 35.01 17.41
C SER A 94 -10.48 35.77 18.56
N ILE A 95 -10.03 35.57 19.79
CA ILE A 95 -10.46 36.38 20.93
C ILE A 95 -9.25 37.26 21.30
N GLY A 96 -9.41 38.58 21.16
CA GLY A 96 -8.36 39.56 21.38
C GLY A 96 -7.72 39.49 22.77
N SER A 97 -6.45 39.90 22.87
CA SER A 97 -5.65 39.83 24.09
C SER A 97 -6.20 40.74 25.18
N VAL A 98 -6.46 40.19 26.37
CA VAL A 98 -6.74 40.95 27.58
C VAL A 98 -5.44 41.12 28.36
N THR A 99 -4.99 42.36 28.51
CA THR A 99 -3.84 42.71 29.35
C THR A 99 -4.34 43.18 30.72
N VAL A 100 -3.91 42.50 31.79
CA VAL A 100 -4.18 42.92 33.17
C VAL A 100 -2.94 43.60 33.73
N THR A 101 -3.05 44.90 34.01
CA THR A 101 -2.02 45.66 34.73
C THR A 101 -2.38 45.68 36.21
N ILE A 102 -1.50 45.15 37.05
CA ILE A 102 -1.58 45.27 38.50
C ILE A 102 -0.56 46.31 38.96
N SER A 103 -1.05 47.33 39.67
CA SER A 103 -0.29 48.41 40.32
C SER A 103 0.05 48.06 41.75
#